data_AF-A0AAD1MBQ1-F1
#
_entry.id   AF-A0AAD1MBQ1-F1
#
_cell.length_a   1.000
_cell.length_b   1.000
_cell.length_c   1.000
_cell.angle_alpha   90.00
_cell.angle_beta   90.00
_cell.angle_gamma   90.00
#
_symmetry.space_group_name_H-M   'P 1'
#
loop_
_entity.id
_entity.type
_entity.pdbx_description
1 polymer ?
#
loop_
_entity_poly.entity_id
_entity_poly.type
_entity_poly.pdbx_seq_one_letter_code
_entity_poly.pdbx_strand_id
1 'polypeptide(L)'
;MRQHLTLSSRAGDASTTSCSFRSLVGTAARRGDFEQPDLSAAICVYLKNYPGQNAQQFDDVFGDRAEQLCERVLEILTETIKIDLDWTGLTLSNGGKAVQAIMAERHPGLSDEALLHLGNYYTYLVK
;
A
#
# COMPACT_ATOMS: atom_id res chain seq x y z
N MET A 1 9.25 39.02 56.38
CA MET A 1 8.45 39.73 55.34
C MET A 1 8.07 38.73 54.25
N ARG A 2 6.82 38.81 53.79
CA ARG A 2 6.10 38.04 52.74
C ARG A 2 6.99 37.62 51.55
N GLN A 3 6.78 36.49 50.87
CA GLN A 3 5.58 36.18 50.07
C GLN A 3 5.25 34.68 49.92
N HIS A 4 3.94 34.42 49.90
CA HIS A 4 3.22 33.28 49.33
C HIS A 4 3.53 33.11 47.84
N LEU A 5 3.45 31.88 47.30
CA LEU A 5 2.59 31.55 46.15
C LEU A 5 2.52 30.03 45.90
N THR A 6 1.29 29.56 46.02
CA THR A 6 0.67 28.32 45.56
C THR A 6 1.01 27.96 44.10
N LEU A 7 1.27 26.69 43.85
CA LEU A 7 1.12 26.07 42.53
C LEU A 7 0.17 24.89 42.62
N SER A 8 -1.03 25.13 42.10
CA SER A 8 -2.08 24.16 41.79
C SER A 8 -1.57 23.05 40.86
N SER A 9 -1.92 21.82 41.23
CA SER A 9 -2.74 20.90 40.44
C SER A 9 -2.81 21.11 38.91
N ARG A 10 -2.56 19.99 38.20
CA ARG A 10 -3.46 19.32 37.24
C ARG A 10 -2.99 19.26 35.77
N ALA A 11 -3.30 18.10 35.19
CA ALA A 11 -3.30 17.70 33.77
C ALA A 11 -1.93 17.24 33.22
N GLY A 12 -1.80 16.07 32.58
CA GLY A 12 -2.82 15.10 32.20
C GLY A 12 -2.16 13.77 31.85
N ASP A 13 -2.71 12.71 32.45
CA ASP A 13 -2.58 11.35 31.95
C ASP A 13 -3.43 11.25 30.68
N ALA A 14 -2.78 11.07 29.54
CA ALA A 14 -3.44 10.64 28.32
C ALA A 14 -2.46 9.93 27.41
N SER A 15 -2.94 8.79 26.93
CA SER A 15 -2.55 8.08 25.72
C SER A 15 -1.37 7.10 25.84
N THR A 16 -1.74 5.86 26.18
CA THR A 16 -1.77 4.78 25.19
C THR A 16 -1.17 5.15 23.83
N THR A 17 -0.02 4.60 23.49
CA THR A 17 0.25 3.98 22.18
C THR A 17 1.59 3.24 22.31
N SER A 18 1.50 1.97 22.66
CA SER A 18 2.56 1.01 22.36
C SER A 18 2.58 0.79 20.84
N CYS A 19 3.39 1.57 20.13
CA CYS A 19 3.90 1.20 18.81
C CYS A 19 5.42 1.30 18.86
N SER A 20 6.04 0.26 19.42
CA SER A 20 7.45 -0.01 19.17
C SER A 20 7.53 -1.27 18.31
N PHE A 21 7.39 -1.07 17.00
CA PHE A 21 7.92 -2.02 16.03
C PHE A 21 8.85 -1.29 15.06
N ARG A 22 10.02 -0.98 15.62
CA ARG A 22 11.33 -1.15 15.00
C ARG A 22 11.41 -0.83 13.51
N SER A 23 11.73 0.43 13.23
CA SER A 23 12.54 0.80 12.07
C SER A 23 13.84 0.00 12.07
N LEU A 24 14.15 -0.67 10.95
CA LEU A 24 15.51 -0.82 10.40
C LEU A 24 15.48 -1.58 9.08
N VAL A 25 16.28 -1.07 8.12
CA VAL A 25 16.61 -1.57 6.77
C VAL A 25 15.66 -1.01 5.67
N GLY A 26 16.10 -0.28 4.65
CA GLY A 26 17.46 0.02 4.23
C GLY A 26 17.48 1.10 3.13
N THR A 27 18.58 1.82 3.09
CA THR A 27 18.95 2.87 2.15
C THR A 27 19.11 2.30 0.74
N ALA A 28 18.27 2.69 -0.22
CA ALA A 28 18.62 2.86 -1.64
C ALA A 28 17.38 3.23 -2.48
N ALA A 29 17.22 4.51 -2.77
CA ALA A 29 17.03 5.04 -4.12
C ALA A 29 16.49 6.46 -4.02
N ARG A 30 16.95 7.35 -4.91
CA ARG A 30 16.14 8.47 -5.37
C ARG A 30 14.87 7.90 -6.00
N ARG A 31 13.89 7.53 -5.19
CA ARG A 31 12.55 7.21 -5.64
C ARG A 31 11.76 8.47 -5.36
N GLY A 32 11.13 9.03 -6.39
CA GLY A 32 10.12 10.06 -6.16
C GLY A 32 9.21 9.60 -5.02
N ASP A 33 9.05 10.46 -4.02
CA ASP A 33 8.02 10.36 -2.99
C ASP A 33 6.68 10.47 -3.70
N PHE A 34 6.25 9.37 -4.33
CA PHE A 34 4.90 9.25 -4.84
C PHE A 34 4.04 8.95 -3.63
N GLU A 35 3.07 9.83 -3.38
CA GLU A 35 2.15 9.62 -2.28
C GLU A 35 1.42 8.28 -2.53
N GLN A 36 1.28 7.50 -1.47
CA GLN A 36 0.55 6.22 -1.49
C GLN A 36 -0.85 6.29 -2.17
N PRO A 37 -1.63 7.39 -2.07
CA PRO A 37 -2.84 7.57 -2.87
C PRO A 37 -2.63 7.61 -4.39
N ASP A 38 -1.55 8.22 -4.89
CA ASP A 38 -1.25 8.26 -6.33
C ASP A 38 -0.92 6.86 -6.86
N LEU A 39 -0.20 6.06 -6.07
CA LEU A 39 0.13 4.68 -6.42
C LEU A 39 -1.11 3.78 -6.43
N SER A 40 -2.02 3.99 -5.48
CA SER A 40 -3.30 3.28 -5.45
C SER A 40 -4.15 3.58 -6.68
N ALA A 41 -4.28 4.87 -7.03
CA ALA A 41 -5.01 5.29 -8.22
C ALA A 41 -4.37 4.74 -9.50
N ALA A 42 -3.03 4.74 -9.56
CA ALA A 42 -2.28 4.15 -10.66
C ALA A 42 -2.56 2.64 -10.82
N ILE A 43 -2.54 1.86 -9.74
CA ILE A 43 -2.89 0.43 -9.78
C ILE A 43 -4.32 0.23 -10.29
N CYS A 44 -5.28 1.02 -9.80
CA CYS A 44 -6.67 0.93 -10.25
C CYS A 44 -6.78 1.22 -11.75
N VAL A 45 -6.18 2.31 -12.24
CA VAL A 45 -6.21 2.67 -13.68
C VAL A 45 -5.51 1.60 -14.52
N TYR A 46 -4.38 1.08 -14.05
CA TYR A 46 -3.59 0.08 -14.76
C TYR A 46 -4.29 -1.28 -14.83
N LEU A 47 -4.98 -1.71 -13.77
CA LEU A 47 -5.66 -3.01 -13.75
C LEU A 47 -7.09 -2.96 -14.28
N LYS A 48 -7.75 -1.79 -14.30
CA LYS A 48 -9.13 -1.63 -14.78
C LYS A 48 -9.35 -2.10 -16.22
N ASN A 49 -8.35 -1.95 -17.08
CA ASN A 49 -8.44 -2.29 -18.51
C ASN A 49 -7.54 -3.47 -18.88
N TYR A 50 -7.04 -4.24 -17.92
CA TYR A 50 -6.19 -5.40 -18.21
C TYR A 50 -7.00 -6.61 -18.74
N PRO A 51 -6.53 -7.32 -19.78
CA PRO A 51 -5.34 -7.08 -20.60
C PRO A 51 -5.64 -6.18 -21.82
N GLY A 52 -5.17 -4.92 -21.80
CA GLY A 52 -5.53 -3.91 -22.81
C GLY A 52 -4.55 -2.73 -22.87
N GLN A 53 -4.81 -1.78 -23.77
CA GLN A 53 -3.97 -0.59 -23.98
C GLN A 53 -4.13 0.42 -22.82
N ASN A 54 -3.39 0.18 -21.75
CA ASN A 54 -3.46 1.00 -20.54
C ASN A 54 -2.47 2.17 -20.58
N ALA A 55 -1.45 2.10 -21.44
CA ALA A 55 -0.38 3.11 -21.50
C ALA A 55 -0.90 4.51 -21.88
N GLN A 56 -1.82 4.61 -22.86
CA GLN A 56 -2.33 5.91 -23.32
C GLN A 56 -3.12 6.62 -22.22
N GLN A 57 -4.09 5.92 -21.61
CA GLN A 57 -4.93 6.48 -20.55
C GLN A 57 -4.15 6.75 -19.26
N PHE A 58 -3.08 6.00 -19.02
CA PHE A 58 -2.18 6.22 -17.90
C PHE A 58 -1.29 7.45 -18.14
N ASP A 59 -0.79 7.64 -19.35
CA ASP A 59 -0.04 8.84 -19.76
C ASP A 59 -0.92 10.10 -19.71
N ASP A 60 -2.18 10.01 -20.17
CA ASP A 60 -3.16 11.11 -20.08
C ASP A 60 -3.46 11.52 -18.61
N VAL A 61 -3.47 10.57 -17.67
CA VAL A 61 -3.81 10.83 -16.25
C VAL A 61 -2.59 11.29 -15.44
N PHE A 62 -1.41 10.73 -15.70
CA PHE A 62 -0.22 10.95 -14.87
C PHE A 62 0.89 11.76 -15.55
N GLY A 63 0.82 11.98 -16.87
CA GLY A 63 1.74 12.81 -17.65
C GLY A 63 3.21 12.45 -17.42
N ASP A 64 4.03 13.44 -17.08
CA ASP A 64 5.47 13.26 -16.80
C ASP A 64 5.80 12.25 -15.68
N ARG A 65 4.82 11.89 -14.84
CA ARG A 65 4.98 10.89 -13.76
C ARG A 65 4.54 9.49 -14.18
N ALA A 66 3.92 9.34 -15.35
CA ALA A 66 3.37 8.08 -15.83
C ALA A 66 4.43 6.97 -15.90
N GLU A 67 5.60 7.25 -16.46
CA GLU A 67 6.66 6.25 -16.58
C GLU A 67 7.11 5.74 -15.19
N GLN A 68 7.39 6.66 -14.26
CA GLN A 68 7.85 6.32 -12.92
C GLN A 68 6.76 5.61 -12.09
N LEU A 69 5.50 6.05 -12.18
CA LEU A 69 4.37 5.38 -11.52
C LEU A 69 4.11 4.00 -12.12
N CYS A 70 4.24 3.85 -13.43
CA CYS A 70 4.11 2.57 -14.12
C CYS A 70 5.18 1.58 -13.64
N GLU A 71 6.44 2.02 -13.52
CA GLU A 71 7.50 1.20 -12.91
C GLU A 71 7.12 0.75 -11.50
N ARG A 72 6.60 1.65 -10.66
CA ARG A 72 6.16 1.30 -9.30
C ARG A 72 4.99 0.33 -9.26
N VAL A 73 4.00 0.52 -10.14
CA VAL A 73 2.88 -0.41 -10.29
C VAL A 73 3.39 -1.80 -10.67
N LEU A 74 4.30 -1.88 -11.65
CA LEU A 74 4.92 -3.13 -12.06
C LEU A 74 5.75 -3.78 -10.96
N GLU A 75 6.45 -3.01 -10.12
CA GLU A 75 7.13 -3.53 -8.92
C GLU A 75 6.12 -4.22 -7.97
N ILE A 76 4.98 -3.57 -7.67
CA ILE A 76 3.94 -4.14 -6.80
C ILE A 76 3.27 -5.36 -7.43
N LEU A 77 2.99 -5.33 -8.73
CA LEU A 77 2.45 -6.49 -9.44
C LEU A 77 3.44 -7.66 -9.40
N THR A 78 4.72 -7.38 -9.63
CA THR A 78 5.80 -8.38 -9.54
C THR A 78 5.93 -8.93 -8.13
N GLU A 79 5.75 -8.10 -7.11
CA GLU A 79 5.72 -8.55 -5.72
C GLU A 79 4.50 -9.45 -5.45
N THR A 80 3.35 -9.10 -6.02
CA THR A 80 2.10 -9.84 -5.88
C THR A 80 2.19 -11.25 -6.46
N ILE A 81 2.75 -11.39 -7.67
CA ILE A 81 2.94 -12.71 -8.28
C ILE A 81 4.01 -13.55 -7.60
N LYS A 82 4.91 -12.92 -6.82
CA LYS A 82 5.93 -13.61 -6.03
C LYS A 82 5.42 -14.07 -4.68
N ILE A 83 4.18 -13.77 -4.30
CA ILE A 83 3.59 -14.32 -3.09
C ILE A 83 3.47 -15.82 -3.28
N ASP A 84 4.26 -16.57 -2.51
CA ASP A 84 4.12 -18.01 -2.41
C ASP A 84 2.93 -18.31 -1.51
N LEU A 85 1.76 -18.45 -2.13
CA LEU A 85 0.54 -18.80 -1.42
C LEU A 85 0.38 -20.33 -1.42
N ASP A 86 0.24 -20.91 -0.24
CA ASP A 86 -0.15 -22.32 -0.12
C ASP A 86 -1.60 -22.49 -0.55
N TRP A 87 -1.80 -22.99 -1.77
CA TRP A 87 -3.12 -23.27 -2.33
C TRP A 87 -3.80 -24.50 -1.74
N THR A 88 -3.14 -25.26 -0.85
CA THR A 88 -3.67 -26.49 -0.26
C THR A 88 -4.94 -26.20 0.54
N GLY A 89 -6.09 -26.60 0.01
CA GLY A 89 -7.39 -26.38 0.63
C GLY A 89 -7.94 -24.96 0.50
N LEU A 90 -7.31 -24.07 -0.28
CA LEU A 90 -7.83 -22.73 -0.56
C LEU A 90 -8.67 -22.71 -1.83
N THR A 91 -9.79 -21.99 -1.77
CA THR A 91 -10.57 -21.64 -2.96
C THR A 91 -9.93 -20.43 -3.65
N LEU A 92 -10.21 -20.23 -4.94
CA LEU A 92 -9.78 -19.03 -5.69
C LEU A 92 -10.13 -17.73 -4.95
N SER A 93 -11.34 -17.64 -4.41
CA SER A 93 -11.79 -16.47 -3.64
C SER A 93 -10.98 -16.27 -2.36
N ASN A 94 -10.66 -17.34 -1.64
CA ASN A 94 -9.86 -17.25 -0.41
C ASN A 94 -8.40 -16.91 -0.73
N GLY A 95 -7.84 -17.43 -1.83
CA GLY A 95 -6.50 -17.08 -2.26
C GLY A 95 -6.37 -15.60 -2.66
N GLY A 96 -7.35 -15.06 -3.37
CA GLY A 96 -7.41 -13.62 -3.67
C GLY A 96 -7.48 -12.75 -2.40
N LYS A 97 -8.28 -13.14 -1.40
CA LYS A 97 -8.36 -12.44 -0.11
C LYS A 97 -7.08 -12.54 0.71
N ALA A 98 -6.40 -13.68 0.69
CA ALA A 98 -5.12 -13.85 1.38
C ALA A 98 -4.06 -12.92 0.77
N VAL A 99 -3.99 -12.84 -0.56
CA VAL A 99 -3.11 -11.90 -1.25
C VAL A 99 -3.44 -10.44 -0.95
N GLN A 100 -4.73 -10.07 -0.92
CA GLN A 100 -5.18 -8.74 -0.49
C GLN A 100 -4.65 -8.39 0.91
N ALA A 101 -4.79 -9.30 1.88
CA ALA A 101 -4.33 -9.07 3.24
C ALA A 101 -2.80 -8.93 3.33
N ILE A 102 -2.05 -9.77 2.61
CA ILE A 102 -0.57 -9.69 2.55
C ILE A 102 -0.14 -8.34 1.95
N MET A 103 -0.79 -7.91 0.87
CA MET A 103 -0.48 -6.63 0.23
C MET A 103 -0.89 -5.43 1.08
N ALA A 104 -2.01 -5.51 1.81
CA ALA A 104 -2.44 -4.49 2.77
C ALA A 104 -1.44 -4.33 3.92
N GLU A 105 -0.87 -5.43 4.41
CA GLU A 105 0.14 -5.41 5.46
C GLU A 105 1.46 -4.80 4.99
N ARG A 106 1.89 -5.13 3.77
CA ARG A 106 3.15 -4.63 3.18
C ARG A 106 3.04 -3.19 2.68
N HIS A 107 1.87 -2.81 2.19
CA HIS A 107 1.58 -1.49 1.64
C HIS A 107 0.32 -0.92 2.30
N PRO A 108 0.37 -0.50 3.58
CA PRO A 108 -0.79 0.01 4.33
C PRO A 108 -1.36 1.32 3.77
N GLY A 109 -0.64 1.94 2.84
CA GLY A 109 -1.08 3.11 2.09
C GLY A 109 -1.95 2.83 0.87
N LEU A 110 -2.13 1.56 0.50
CA LEU A 110 -2.95 1.20 -0.65
C LEU A 110 -4.43 1.29 -0.30
N SER A 111 -5.21 1.84 -1.24
CA SER A 111 -6.66 1.78 -1.17
C SER A 111 -7.17 0.33 -1.23
N ASP A 112 -8.26 0.04 -0.53
CA ASP A 112 -8.98 -1.23 -0.62
C ASP A 112 -9.32 -1.63 -2.05
N GLU A 113 -9.61 -0.66 -2.93
CA GLU A 113 -9.91 -0.90 -4.34
C GLU A 113 -8.68 -1.41 -5.09
N ALA A 114 -7.51 -0.80 -4.85
CA ALA A 114 -6.24 -1.24 -5.45
C ALA A 114 -5.88 -2.66 -4.98
N LEU A 115 -6.05 -2.94 -3.69
CA LEU A 115 -5.82 -4.28 -3.11
C LEU A 115 -6.76 -5.32 -3.74
N LEU A 116 -8.04 -4.99 -3.90
CA LEU A 116 -9.01 -5.86 -4.56
C LEU A 116 -8.57 -6.21 -5.98
N HIS A 117 -8.10 -5.23 -6.75
CA HIS A 117 -7.57 -5.46 -8.10
C HIS A 117 -6.32 -6.35 -8.09
N LEU A 118 -5.41 -6.21 -7.12
CA LEU A 118 -4.23 -7.09 -6.98
C LEU A 118 -4.63 -8.55 -6.72
N GLY A 119 -5.60 -8.79 -5.82
CA GLY A 119 -6.10 -10.15 -5.57
C GLY A 119 -6.78 -10.77 -6.79
N ASN A 120 -7.54 -9.97 -7.55
CA ASN A 120 -8.15 -10.43 -8.81
C ASN A 120 -7.09 -10.72 -9.88
N TYR A 121 -6.05 -9.90 -9.97
CA TYR A 121 -4.93 -10.11 -10.88
C TYR A 121 -4.18 -11.41 -10.57
N TYR A 122 -3.87 -11.66 -9.29
CA TYR A 122 -3.20 -12.89 -8.87
C TYR A 122 -4.03 -14.15 -9.18
N THR A 123 -5.33 -14.13 -8.84
CA THR A 123 -6.23 -15.26 -9.12
C THR A 123 -6.49 -15.49 -10.60
N TYR A 124 -6.40 -14.44 -11.43
CA TYR A 124 -6.44 -14.56 -12.89
C TYR A 124 -5.21 -15.29 -13.45
N LEU A 125 -4.02 -15.05 -12.89
CA LEU A 125 -2.77 -15.69 -13.34
C LEU A 125 -2.62 -17.16 -12.93
N VAL A 126 -3.27 -17.57 -11.84
CA VAL A 126 -3.25 -18.97 -11.37
C VAL A 126 -4.17 -19.88 -12.19
N LYS A 127 -5.04 -19.30 -13.03
CA LYS A 127 -6.05 -20.01 -13.81
C LYS A 127 -5.53 -20.59 -15.12
#